data_AF-K6ZQX3-F1
#
_entry.id   AF-K6ZQX3-F1
#
_cell.length_a   1.000
_cell.length_b   1.000
_cell.length_c   1.000
_cell.angle_alpha   90.00
_cell.angle_beta   90.00
_cell.angle_gamma   90.00
#
_symmetry.space_group_name_H-M   'P 1'
#
loop_
_entity.id
_entity.type
_entity.pdbx_description
1 polymer ?
#
loop_
_entity_poly.entity_id
_entity_poly.type
_entity_poly.pdbx_seq_one_letter_code
_entity_poly.pdbx_strand_id
1 'polypeptide(L)'
;MKITRVISVTTIIAGLLSTQIFANSLFSLENLERERAALLSVQFDSALDLNQRQQKVQSIYRRLVDIERMVLRDDRVTSSNSSLAQNAFAKYELTFLVHSSAEKNLPTLSHWMSELHLTTATILSAKAGHR
;
A
#
# COMPACT_ATOMS: atom_id res chain seq x y z
N MET A 1 -12.97 -54.78 -32.72
CA MET A 1 -13.74 -53.86 -31.85
C MET A 1 -13.05 -53.67 -30.48
N LYS A 2 -11.84 -53.09 -30.38
CA LYS A 2 -11.14 -52.89 -29.08
C LYS A 2 -10.15 -51.71 -29.00
N ILE A 3 -10.17 -50.74 -29.94
CA ILE A 3 -9.18 -49.63 -29.94
C ILE A 3 -9.81 -48.28 -29.54
N THR A 4 -11.14 -48.14 -29.63
CA THR A 4 -11.82 -46.86 -29.38
C THR A 4 -12.10 -46.54 -27.90
N ARG A 5 -11.89 -47.48 -26.96
CA ARG A 5 -12.22 -47.29 -25.53
C ARG A 5 -11.07 -46.73 -24.67
N VAL A 6 -9.83 -46.74 -25.15
CA VAL A 6 -8.66 -46.34 -24.33
C VAL A 6 -8.44 -44.82 -24.35
N ILE A 7 -8.91 -44.13 -25.39
CA ILE A 7 -8.69 -42.68 -25.56
C ILE A 7 -9.63 -41.84 -24.67
N SER A 8 -10.75 -42.40 -24.22
CA SER A 8 -11.74 -41.68 -23.40
C SER A 8 -11.40 -41.62 -21.91
N VAL A 9 -10.45 -42.42 -21.43
CA VAL A 9 -10.11 -42.50 -19.98
C VAL A 9 -8.97 -41.55 -19.61
N THR A 10 -8.09 -41.20 -20.55
CA THR A 10 -6.96 -40.29 -20.30
C THR A 10 -7.36 -38.81 -20.24
N THR A 11 -8.55 -38.44 -20.72
CA THR A 11 -9.01 -37.03 -20.69
C THR A 11 -9.62 -36.61 -19.34
N ILE A 12 -9.93 -37.56 -18.44
CA ILE A 12 -10.59 -37.26 -17.15
C ILE A 12 -9.58 -36.90 -16.05
N ILE A 13 -8.32 -37.29 -16.18
CA ILE A 13 -7.30 -37.09 -15.12
C ILE A 13 -6.67 -35.68 -15.18
N ALA A 14 -6.73 -34.99 -16.33
CA ALA A 14 -6.13 -33.66 -16.48
C ALA A 14 -6.90 -32.51 -15.79
N GLY A 15 -8.14 -32.74 -15.35
CA GLY A 15 -8.97 -31.72 -14.69
C GLY A 15 -8.77 -31.58 -13.17
N LEU A 16 -8.06 -32.52 -12.53
CA LEU A 16 -7.95 -32.59 -11.06
C LEU A 16 -6.76 -31.81 -10.46
N LEU A 17 -5.94 -31.17 -11.30
CA LEU A 17 -4.77 -30.39 -10.89
C LEU A 17 -4.93 -28.88 -11.08
N SER A 18 -6.16 -28.38 -11.27
CA SER A 18 -6.41 -26.94 -11.19
C SER A 18 -6.18 -26.48 -9.74
N THR A 19 -4.99 -25.95 -9.47
CA THR A 19 -4.71 -25.24 -8.23
C THR A 19 -5.72 -24.10 -8.13
N GLN A 20 -6.55 -24.12 -7.08
CA GLN A 20 -7.38 -22.98 -6.77
C GLN A 20 -6.45 -21.84 -6.36
N ILE A 21 -6.17 -20.93 -7.29
CA ILE A 21 -5.48 -19.68 -6.98
C ILE A 21 -6.49 -18.84 -6.20
N PHE A 22 -6.46 -18.98 -4.87
CA PHE A 22 -7.20 -18.07 -4.01
C PHE A 22 -6.64 -16.67 -4.24
N ALA A 23 -7.50 -15.75 -4.66
CA ALA A 23 -7.12 -14.35 -4.74
C ALA A 23 -6.68 -13.88 -3.35
N ASN A 24 -5.45 -13.37 -3.23
CA ASN A 24 -4.94 -12.82 -1.98
C ASN A 24 -5.88 -11.70 -1.51
N SER A 25 -6.57 -11.91 -0.39
CA SER A 25 -7.55 -10.97 0.16
C SER A 25 -6.91 -9.64 0.58
N LEU A 26 -5.59 -9.61 0.79
CA LEU A 26 -4.82 -8.44 1.18
C LEU A 26 -4.06 -7.80 0.03
N PHE A 27 -4.25 -8.26 -1.21
CA PHE A 27 -3.48 -7.77 -2.35
C PHE A 27 -3.57 -6.25 -2.55
N SER A 28 -4.75 -5.66 -2.32
CA SER A 28 -4.95 -4.21 -2.37
C SER A 28 -4.10 -3.48 -1.32
N LEU A 29 -4.07 -4.01 -0.08
CA LEU A 29 -3.28 -3.45 1.01
C LEU A 29 -1.76 -3.63 0.79
N GLU A 30 -1.32 -4.77 0.25
CA GLU A 30 0.08 -4.98 -0.12
C GLU A 30 0.55 -4.01 -1.21
N ASN A 31 -0.31 -3.69 -2.17
CA ASN A 31 -0.02 -2.70 -3.20
C ASN A 31 0.05 -1.28 -2.61
N LEU A 32 -0.79 -0.96 -1.62
CA LEU A 32 -0.69 0.29 -0.88
C LEU A 32 0.68 0.42 -0.19
N GLU A 33 1.10 -0.61 0.55
CA GLU A 33 2.41 -0.63 1.21
C GLU A 33 3.57 -0.48 0.22
N ARG A 34 3.45 -1.06 -0.98
CA ARG A 34 4.44 -0.90 -2.05
C ARG A 34 4.55 0.54 -2.53
N GLU A 35 3.44 1.24 -2.72
CA GLU A 35 3.46 2.65 -3.13
C GLU A 35 3.92 3.58 -2.00
N ARG A 36 3.60 3.25 -0.74
CA ARG A 36 4.16 3.95 0.43
C ARG A 36 5.68 3.78 0.50
N ALA A 37 6.19 2.57 0.29
CA ALA A 37 7.63 2.33 0.20
C ALA A 37 8.27 3.11 -0.96
N ALA A 38 7.59 3.17 -2.11
CA ALA A 38 8.04 3.99 -3.24
C ALA A 38 8.10 5.49 -2.88
N LEU A 39 7.10 6.02 -2.16
CA LEU A 39 7.12 7.40 -1.66
C LEU A 39 8.37 7.68 -0.81
N LEU A 40 8.65 6.81 0.16
CA LEU A 40 9.82 6.96 1.03
C LEU A 40 11.14 6.87 0.24
N SER A 41 11.21 5.95 -0.72
CA SER A 41 12.39 5.79 -1.57
C SER A 41 12.70 7.07 -2.35
N VAL A 42 11.69 7.73 -2.92
CA VAL A 42 11.85 9.00 -3.64
C VAL A 42 12.16 10.15 -2.69
N GLN A 43 11.51 10.21 -1.52
CA GLN A 43 11.71 11.29 -0.55
C GLN A 43 13.16 11.32 -0.04
N PHE A 44 13.76 10.15 0.18
CA PHE A 44 15.11 10.01 0.72
C PHE A 44 16.19 9.74 -0.35
N ASP A 45 15.84 9.80 -1.64
CA ASP A 45 16.82 9.67 -2.71
C ASP A 45 17.72 10.92 -2.78
N SER A 46 19.02 10.72 -2.52
CA SER A 46 20.05 11.75 -2.57
C SER A 46 20.49 12.11 -3.99
N ALA A 47 20.18 11.27 -4.99
CA ALA A 47 20.51 11.53 -6.39
C ALA A 47 19.52 12.48 -7.07
N LEU A 48 18.35 12.74 -6.46
CA LEU A 48 17.33 13.61 -7.03
C LEU A 48 17.52 15.07 -6.63
N ASP A 49 17.42 15.96 -7.62
CA ASP A 49 17.22 17.39 -7.36
C ASP A 49 15.83 17.66 -6.74
N LEU A 50 15.68 18.81 -6.08
CA LEU A 50 14.44 19.24 -5.44
C LEU A 50 13.23 19.19 -6.39
N ASN A 51 13.37 19.70 -7.62
CA ASN A 51 12.26 19.73 -8.58
C ASN A 51 11.88 18.32 -9.04
N GLN A 52 12.87 17.47 -9.30
CA GLN A 52 12.64 16.08 -9.70
C GLN A 52 11.97 15.28 -8.58
N ARG A 53 12.43 15.45 -7.33
CA ARG A 53 11.82 14.84 -6.15
C ARG A 53 10.37 15.28 -6.03
N GLN A 54 10.08 16.58 -6.11
CA GLN A 54 8.72 17.10 -6.01
C GLN A 54 7.81 16.53 -7.11
N GLN A 55 8.26 16.49 -8.36
CA GLN A 55 7.47 15.92 -9.46
C GLN A 55 7.14 14.44 -9.23
N LYS A 56 8.13 13.64 -8.81
CA LYS A 56 7.93 12.21 -8.52
C LYS A 56 7.01 12.00 -7.33
N VAL A 57 7.20 12.73 -6.23
CA VAL A 57 6.33 12.68 -5.05
C VAL A 57 4.89 13.01 -5.40
N GLN A 58 4.66 14.06 -6.20
CA GLN A 58 3.31 14.43 -6.65
C GLN A 58 2.67 13.34 -7.52
N SER A 59 3.46 12.64 -8.33
CA SER A 59 2.98 11.48 -9.09
C SER A 59 2.56 10.32 -8.18
N ILE A 60 3.36 10.06 -7.14
CA ILE A 60 3.05 9.02 -6.14
C ILE A 60 1.80 9.40 -5.34
N TYR A 61 1.65 10.66 -4.91
CA TYR A 61 0.45 11.10 -4.20
C TYR A 61 -0.83 10.87 -5.01
N ARG A 62 -0.83 11.15 -6.32
CA ARG A 62 -1.98 10.84 -7.18
C ARG A 62 -2.31 9.35 -7.18
N ARG A 63 -1.30 8.47 -7.30
CA ARG A 63 -1.50 7.02 -7.26
C ARG A 63 -1.96 6.53 -5.89
N LEU A 64 -1.43 7.10 -4.82
CA LEU A 64 -1.86 6.80 -3.45
C LEU A 64 -3.33 7.13 -3.24
N VAL A 65 -3.86 8.24 -3.76
CA VAL A 65 -5.31 8.54 -3.67
C VAL A 65 -6.15 7.37 -4.19
N ASP A 66 -5.81 6.84 -5.36
CA ASP A 66 -6.57 5.78 -5.99
C ASP A 66 -6.45 4.46 -5.20
N ILE A 67 -5.24 4.10 -4.79
CA ILE A 67 -4.98 2.84 -4.07
C ILE A 67 -5.55 2.88 -2.65
N GLU A 68 -5.41 4.00 -1.93
CA GLU A 68 -6.04 4.18 -0.63
C GLU A 68 -7.56 4.01 -0.73
N ARG A 69 -8.20 4.61 -1.74
CA ARG A 69 -9.64 4.42 -2.01
C ARG A 69 -9.98 2.97 -2.34
N MET A 70 -9.13 2.25 -3.09
CA MET A 70 -9.34 0.84 -3.37
C MET A 70 -9.29 0.01 -2.09
N VAL A 71 -8.31 0.25 -1.20
CA VAL A 71 -8.17 -0.47 0.07
C VAL A 71 -9.32 -0.16 1.02
N LEU A 72 -9.71 1.11 1.18
CA LEU A 72 -10.82 1.50 2.05
C LEU A 72 -12.17 0.90 1.62
N ARG A 73 -12.32 0.58 0.33
CA ARG A 73 -13.53 -0.04 -0.25
C ARG A 73 -13.43 -1.56 -0.38
N ASP A 74 -12.28 -2.15 -0.08
CA ASP A 74 -12.09 -3.60 -0.19
C ASP A 74 -12.59 -4.28 1.08
N ASP A 75 -13.83 -4.78 1.03
CA ASP A 75 -14.48 -5.46 2.16
C ASP A 75 -13.65 -6.65 2.68
N ARG A 76 -12.83 -7.27 1.83
CA ARG A 76 -11.97 -8.39 2.21
C ARG A 76 -10.84 -7.94 3.13
N VAL A 77 -10.37 -6.70 2.99
CA VAL A 77 -9.35 -6.11 3.86
C VAL A 77 -9.98 -5.63 5.16
N THR A 78 -11.14 -4.98 5.11
CA THR A 78 -11.85 -4.48 6.30
C THR A 78 -12.36 -5.62 7.19
N SER A 79 -12.80 -6.74 6.60
CA SER A 79 -13.22 -7.94 7.35
C SER A 79 -12.06 -8.87 7.71
N SER A 80 -10.82 -8.52 7.38
CA SER A 80 -9.66 -9.39 7.59
C SER A 80 -9.20 -9.34 9.05
N ASN A 81 -9.00 -10.51 9.65
CA ASN A 81 -8.37 -10.64 10.96
C ASN A 81 -6.82 -10.61 10.88
N SER A 82 -6.25 -10.30 9.71
CA SER A 82 -4.81 -10.16 9.54
C SER A 82 -4.25 -9.04 10.42
N SER A 83 -3.10 -9.28 11.05
CA SER A 83 -2.37 -8.24 11.78
C SER A 83 -1.97 -7.06 10.87
N LEU A 84 -1.72 -7.31 9.58
CA LEU A 84 -1.42 -6.25 8.61
C LEU A 84 -2.60 -5.30 8.44
N ALA A 85 -3.81 -5.85 8.25
CA ALA A 85 -5.02 -5.06 8.10
C ALA A 85 -5.36 -4.31 9.40
N GLN A 86 -5.30 -4.99 10.54
CA GLN A 86 -5.52 -4.35 11.85
C GLN A 86 -4.54 -3.19 12.09
N ASN A 87 -3.25 -3.38 11.80
CA ASN A 87 -2.25 -2.32 11.96
C ASN A 87 -2.47 -1.15 10.98
N ALA A 88 -2.87 -1.44 9.74
CA ALA A 88 -3.16 -0.43 8.74
C ALA A 88 -4.27 0.52 9.22
N PHE A 89 -5.38 -0.02 9.72
CA PHE A 89 -6.49 0.77 10.25
C PHE A 89 -6.20 1.37 11.63
N ALA A 90 -5.48 0.68 12.51
CA ALA A 90 -5.08 1.23 13.81
C ALA A 90 -4.15 2.45 13.67
N LYS A 91 -3.37 2.51 12.58
CA LYS A 91 -2.51 3.64 12.21
C LYS A 91 -3.08 4.38 11.00
N TYR A 92 -4.39 4.61 11.00
CA TYR A 92 -5.13 5.19 9.88
C TYR A 92 -4.43 6.40 9.24
N GLU A 93 -4.09 7.39 10.07
CA GLU A 93 -3.47 8.66 9.68
C GLU A 93 -2.13 8.50 8.95
N LEU A 94 -1.37 7.45 9.26
CA LEU A 94 -0.07 7.18 8.63
C LEU A 94 -0.20 6.23 7.43
N THR A 95 -1.21 5.38 7.41
CA THR A 95 -1.43 4.39 6.35
C THR A 95 -2.19 4.98 5.17
N PHE A 96 -3.27 5.70 5.44
CA PHE A 96 -4.13 6.38 4.46
C PHE A 96 -3.79 7.86 4.40
N LEU A 97 -2.49 8.14 4.24
CA LEU A 97 -1.89 9.44 4.46
C LEU A 97 -2.49 10.55 3.58
N VAL A 98 -2.85 10.25 2.33
CA VAL A 98 -3.41 11.26 1.43
C VAL A 98 -4.89 11.49 1.73
N HIS A 99 -5.62 10.45 2.12
CA HIS A 99 -7.01 10.56 2.54
C HIS A 99 -7.14 11.38 3.82
N SER A 100 -6.37 11.03 4.85
CA SER A 100 -6.43 11.68 6.15
C SER A 100 -5.91 13.13 6.10
N SER A 101 -4.91 13.42 5.27
CA SER A 101 -4.47 14.80 5.04
C SER A 101 -5.57 15.66 4.41
N ALA A 102 -6.33 15.09 3.47
CA ALA A 102 -7.45 15.77 2.84
C ALA A 102 -8.60 16.00 3.83
N GLU A 103 -8.93 15.04 4.69
CA GLU A 103 -9.93 15.20 5.76
C GLU A 103 -9.56 16.34 6.72
N LYS A 104 -8.27 16.45 7.04
CA LYS A 104 -7.73 17.50 7.92
C LYS A 104 -7.45 18.83 7.20
N ASN A 105 -7.67 18.91 5.89
CA ASN A 105 -7.33 20.07 5.05
C ASN A 105 -5.87 20.53 5.19
N LEU A 106 -4.94 19.58 5.32
CA LEU A 106 -3.50 19.84 5.46
C LEU A 106 -2.73 19.34 4.22
N PRO A 107 -1.63 20.02 3.83
CA PRO A 107 -0.70 19.45 2.86
C PRO A 107 -0.19 18.09 3.34
N THR A 108 -0.14 17.08 2.46
CA THR A 108 0.20 15.69 2.82
C THR A 108 1.50 15.56 3.61
N LEU A 109 2.57 16.26 3.20
CA LEU A 109 3.84 16.24 3.93
C LEU A 109 3.72 16.88 5.32
N SER A 110 3.03 18.02 5.43
CA SER A 110 2.81 18.69 6.72
C SER A 110 1.98 17.82 7.66
N HIS A 111 0.95 17.16 7.14
CA HIS A 111 0.16 16.19 7.87
C HIS A 111 1.03 15.02 8.36
N TRP A 112 1.81 14.40 7.47
CA TRP A 112 2.71 13.30 7.82
C TRP A 112 3.68 13.67 8.95
N MET A 113 4.34 14.84 8.81
CA MET A 113 5.28 15.34 9.83
C MET A 113 4.58 15.59 11.17
N SER A 114 3.35 16.10 11.16
CA SER A 114 2.55 16.30 12.36
C SER A 114 2.21 14.98 13.05
N GLU A 115 1.81 13.96 12.31
CA GLU A 115 1.51 12.61 12.85
C GLU A 115 2.76 11.91 13.39
N LEU A 116 3.95 12.25 12.88
CA LEU A 116 5.23 11.83 13.45
C LEU A 116 5.70 12.69 14.63
N HIS A 117 4.89 13.66 15.08
CA HIS A 117 5.25 14.65 16.10
C HIS A 117 6.46 15.53 15.75
N LEU A 118 6.75 15.67 14.46
CA LEU A 118 7.80 16.53 13.90
C LEU A 118 7.22 17.90 13.52
N THR A 119 6.79 18.65 14.53
CA THR A 119 6.27 20.02 14.41
C THR A 119 7.39 21.06 14.48
N THR A 120 7.13 22.27 14.01
CA THR A 120 8.09 23.38 14.14
C THR A 120 8.50 23.62 15.60
N ALA A 121 7.57 23.53 16.55
CA ALA A 121 7.86 23.70 17.97
C ALA A 121 8.76 22.58 18.52
N THR A 122 8.50 21.32 18.16
CA THR A 122 9.32 20.18 18.61
C THR A 122 10.71 20.22 17.97
N ILE A 123 10.82 20.64 16.71
CA ILE A 123 12.11 20.84 16.04
C ILE A 123 12.91 21.99 16.67
N LEU A 124 12.29 23.15 16.91
CA LEU A 124 12.99 24.32 17.47
C LEU A 124 13.37 24.15 18.94
N SER A 125 12.59 23.38 19.70
CA SER A 125 12.89 23.04 21.10
C SER A 125 13.88 21.89 21.26
N ALA A 126 14.24 21.19 20.17
CA ALA A 126 15.19 20.09 20.21
C ALA A 126 16.59 20.61 20.57
N LYS A 127 17.11 20.21 21.75
CA LYS A 127 18.43 20.64 22.26
C LYS A 127 19.62 19.82 21.75
N ALA A 128 19.38 18.69 21.06
CA ALA A 128 20.42 17.84 20.50
C ALA A 128 19.98 17.26 19.16
N GLY A 129 20.78 17.49 18.11
CA GLY A 129 20.67 16.81 16.82
C GLY A 129 21.45 15.48 16.80
N HIS A 130 21.22 14.68 15.76
CA HIS A 130 21.88 13.39 15.54
C HIS A 130 23.40 13.49 15.72
N ARG A 131 23.99 12.56 16.51
CA ARG A 131 25.44 12.38 16.64
C ARG A 131 25.99 11.58 15.49
#